data_AF-A0A7Y6CUD5-F1
#
_entry.id   AF-A0A7Y6CUD5-F1
#
_cell.length_a   1.000
_cell.length_b   1.000
_cell.length_c   1.000
_cell.angle_alpha   90.00
_cell.angle_beta   90.00
_cell.angle_gamma   90.00
#
_symmetry.space_group_name_H-M   'P 1'
#
loop_
_entity.id
_entity.type
_entity.pdbx_description
1 polymer ?
#
loop_
_entity_poly.entity_id
_entity_poly.type
_entity_poly.pdbx_seq_one_letter_code
_entity_poly.pdbx_strand_id
1 'polypeptide(L)'
;MLIVLIAALALAVAGCGGSDESEEEESATPAEAVAEIGEIKTMLATAVDQVRSGDAKAAEETVGDAYLEHFEHVEHPLGEKDHELMEELEEAISTDLRNDIKDGKSADEISSAVDEINTDLDKAVELLQG
;
A
#
# COMPACT_ATOMS: atom_id res chain seq x y z
N MET A 1 22.28 -27.55 16.24
CA MET A 1 22.68 -26.16 16.56
C MET A 1 21.64 -25.58 17.50
N LEU A 2 22.13 -24.68 18.37
CA LEU A 2 21.66 -24.29 19.70
C LEU A 2 20.13 -24.21 19.93
N ILE A 3 19.66 -25.01 20.89
CA ILE A 3 18.44 -24.75 21.67
C ILE A 3 18.79 -23.63 22.65
N VAL A 4 18.01 -22.55 22.69
CA VAL A 4 17.91 -21.74 23.91
C VAL A 4 16.43 -21.61 24.28
N LEU A 5 16.01 -22.57 25.12
CA LEU A 5 14.98 -22.36 26.13
C LEU A 5 15.45 -21.23 27.05
N ILE A 6 14.71 -20.12 27.12
CA ILE A 6 14.72 -19.27 28.30
C ILE A 6 13.34 -19.38 28.94
N ALA A 7 13.29 -20.19 29.99
CA ALA A 7 12.18 -20.21 30.93
C ALA A 7 12.29 -18.98 31.84
N ALA A 8 11.16 -18.28 31.93
CA ALA A 8 10.66 -17.36 32.95
C ALA A 8 11.63 -16.80 34.01
N LEU A 9 11.63 -15.48 34.14
CA LEU A 9 11.80 -14.82 35.43
C LEU A 9 10.79 -13.68 35.58
N ALA A 10 9.66 -13.99 36.21
CA ALA A 10 8.78 -12.99 36.78
C ALA A 10 9.48 -12.37 37.99
N LEU A 11 10.08 -11.19 37.81
CA LEU A 11 10.47 -10.32 38.90
C LEU A 11 9.35 -9.30 39.13
N ALA A 12 8.48 -9.59 40.10
CA ALA A 12 7.62 -8.58 40.68
C ALA A 12 8.48 -7.63 41.53
N VAL A 13 8.95 -6.55 40.93
CA VAL A 13 9.39 -5.36 41.66
C VAL A 13 8.27 -4.34 41.53
N ALA A 14 7.67 -4.00 42.68
CA ALA A 14 6.81 -2.84 42.82
C ALA A 14 7.64 -1.59 42.53
N GLY A 15 7.62 -1.16 41.27
CA GLY A 15 8.15 0.11 40.78
C GLY A 15 7.12 0.68 39.82
N CYS A 16 6.55 1.83 40.19
CA CYS A 16 5.71 2.62 39.30
C CYS A 16 6.59 3.10 38.13
N GLY A 17 6.26 2.68 36.90
CA GLY A 17 7.05 3.01 35.72
C GLY A 17 7.01 1.87 34.71
N GLY A 18 5.80 1.46 34.30
CA GLY A 18 5.65 0.77 33.03
C GLY A 18 6.10 1.74 31.97
N SER A 19 7.33 1.57 31.49
CA SER A 19 7.75 2.22 30.27
C SER A 19 7.04 1.41 29.20
N ASP A 20 5.91 1.94 28.73
CA ASP A 20 5.37 1.66 27.42
C ASP A 20 6.55 1.80 26.44
N GLU A 21 7.17 0.68 26.09
CA GLU A 21 7.91 0.56 24.84
C GLU A 21 6.82 0.40 23.78
N SER A 22 6.23 1.53 23.40
CA SER A 22 5.49 1.65 22.17
C SER A 22 6.47 1.29 21.05
N GLU A 23 6.26 0.12 20.45
CA GLU A 23 6.84 -0.23 19.16
C GLU A 23 6.32 0.83 18.18
N GLU A 24 7.09 1.90 18.01
CA GLU A 24 6.87 2.86 16.93
C GLU A 24 7.16 2.08 15.65
N GLU A 25 6.11 1.65 14.96
CA GLU A 25 6.19 1.15 13.59
C GLU A 25 6.96 2.19 12.77
N GLU A 26 8.18 1.84 12.35
CA GLU A 26 9.05 2.73 11.59
C GLU A 26 8.39 2.95 10.23
N SER A 27 7.75 4.12 10.07
CA SER A 27 7.16 4.51 8.79
C SER A 27 8.25 4.60 7.71
N ALA A 28 7.89 4.22 6.48
CA ALA A 28 8.79 4.28 5.34
C ALA A 28 9.36 5.70 5.16
N THR A 29 10.62 5.80 4.72
CA THR A 29 11.16 7.09 4.30
C THR A 29 10.49 7.56 3.00
N PRO A 30 10.50 8.87 2.68
CA PRO A 30 9.94 9.35 1.41
C PRO A 30 10.57 8.69 0.17
N ALA A 31 11.85 8.32 0.23
CA ALA A 31 12.52 7.62 -0.86
C ALA A 31 12.04 6.17 -1.03
N GLU A 32 11.75 5.48 0.08
CA GLU A 32 11.15 4.15 0.06
C GLU A 32 9.72 4.23 -0.47
N ALA A 33 8.90 5.17 0.01
CA ALA A 33 7.54 5.40 -0.51
C ALA A 33 7.52 5.65 -2.03
N VAL A 34 8.49 6.40 -2.57
CA VAL A 34 8.64 6.58 -4.03
C VAL A 34 8.97 5.27 -4.75
N ALA A 35 9.75 4.38 -4.14
CA ALA A 35 10.03 3.07 -4.71
C ALA A 35 8.78 2.19 -4.73
N GLU A 36 8.00 2.19 -3.63
CA GLU A 36 6.72 1.48 -3.53
C GLU A 36 5.72 1.97 -4.59
N ILE A 37 5.62 3.29 -4.82
CA ILE A 37 4.81 3.83 -5.92
C ILE A 37 5.21 3.24 -7.28
N GLY A 38 6.50 2.99 -7.52
CA GLY A 38 6.98 2.34 -8.74
C GLY A 38 6.46 0.91 -8.92
N GLU A 39 6.41 0.13 -7.84
CA GLU A 39 5.86 -1.23 -7.85
C GLU A 39 4.34 -1.20 -8.07
N ILE A 40 3.62 -0.30 -7.41
CA ILE A 40 2.18 -0.09 -7.62
C ILE A 40 1.88 0.15 -9.11
N LYS A 41 2.56 1.10 -9.76
CA LYS A 41 2.33 1.39 -11.18
C LYS A 41 2.59 0.17 -12.09
N THR A 42 3.57 -0.65 -11.75
CA THR A 42 3.88 -1.89 -12.47
C THR A 42 2.78 -2.94 -12.30
N MET A 43 2.24 -3.09 -11.10
CA MET A 43 1.14 -4.01 -10.81
C MET A 43 -0.18 -3.53 -11.45
N LEU A 44 -0.48 -2.23 -11.43
CA LEU A 44 -1.66 -1.69 -12.11
C LEU A 44 -1.62 -1.93 -13.62
N ALA A 45 -0.45 -1.76 -14.25
CA ALA A 45 -0.27 -2.12 -15.67
C ALA A 45 -0.50 -3.62 -15.92
N THR A 46 -0.02 -4.47 -15.00
CA THR A 46 -0.24 -5.92 -15.06
C THR A 46 -1.72 -6.28 -14.93
N ALA A 47 -2.46 -5.63 -14.04
CA ALA A 47 -3.90 -5.82 -13.87
C ALA A 47 -4.68 -5.48 -15.15
N VAL A 48 -4.32 -4.39 -15.84
CA VAL A 48 -4.92 -4.03 -17.14
C VAL A 48 -4.70 -5.15 -18.16
N ASP A 49 -3.48 -5.70 -18.24
CA ASP A 49 -3.18 -6.79 -19.19
C ASP A 49 -3.90 -8.10 -18.83
N GLN A 50 -4.07 -8.40 -17.53
CA GLN A 50 -4.88 -9.52 -17.07
C GLN A 50 -6.36 -9.36 -17.48
N VAL A 51 -6.96 -8.17 -17.29
CA VAL A 51 -8.32 -7.89 -17.78
C VAL A 51 -8.41 -8.06 -19.30
N ARG A 52 -7.44 -7.54 -20.06
CA ARG A 52 -7.38 -7.70 -21.54
C ARG A 52 -7.31 -9.16 -21.96
N SER A 53 -6.68 -10.01 -21.16
CA SER A 53 -6.59 -11.46 -21.40
C SER A 53 -7.84 -12.24 -20.95
N GLY A 54 -8.80 -11.57 -20.30
CA GLY A 54 -10.02 -12.16 -19.77
C GLY A 54 -9.88 -12.75 -18.36
N ASP A 55 -8.77 -12.49 -17.67
CA ASP A 55 -8.51 -12.97 -16.30
C ASP A 55 -8.80 -11.89 -15.26
N ALA A 56 -10.08 -11.56 -15.09
CA ALA A 56 -10.52 -10.55 -14.12
C ALA A 56 -10.21 -10.94 -12.66
N LYS A 57 -10.14 -12.25 -12.36
CA LYS A 57 -9.81 -12.73 -11.01
C LYS A 57 -8.35 -12.45 -10.66
N ALA A 58 -7.42 -12.74 -11.58
CA ALA A 58 -6.02 -12.38 -11.39
C ALA A 58 -5.81 -10.86 -11.31
N ALA A 59 -6.59 -10.08 -12.09
CA ALA A 59 -6.55 -8.62 -12.01
C ALA A 59 -7.00 -8.08 -10.66
N GLU A 60 -8.10 -8.60 -10.10
CA GLU A 60 -8.56 -8.22 -8.76
C GLU A 60 -7.51 -8.52 -7.69
N GLU A 61 -6.89 -9.70 -7.74
CA GLU A 61 -5.81 -10.11 -6.82
C GLU A 61 -4.60 -9.17 -6.97
N THR A 62 -4.17 -8.89 -8.20
CA THR A 62 -3.02 -8.02 -8.47
C THR A 62 -3.24 -6.58 -7.97
N VAL A 63 -4.45 -6.02 -8.12
CA VAL A 63 -4.76 -4.68 -7.56
C VAL A 63 -4.84 -4.72 -6.03
N GLY A 64 -5.37 -5.81 -5.46
CA GLY A 64 -5.40 -6.01 -4.01
C GLY A 64 -4.00 -6.08 -3.40
N ASP A 65 -3.09 -6.80 -4.04
CA ASP A 65 -1.69 -6.90 -3.61
C ASP A 65 -0.96 -5.56 -3.81
N ALA A 66 -1.25 -4.80 -4.88
CA ALA A 66 -0.71 -3.46 -5.06
C ALA A 66 -1.09 -2.51 -3.90
N TYR A 67 -2.28 -2.67 -3.33
CA TYR A 67 -2.68 -1.94 -2.13
C TYR A 67 -1.97 -2.47 -0.87
N LEU A 68 -2.15 -3.75 -0.56
CA LEU A 68 -1.71 -4.35 0.71
C LEU A 68 -0.20 -4.47 0.85
N GLU A 69 0.51 -4.77 -0.24
CA GLU A 69 1.96 -5.00 -0.21
C GLU A 69 2.77 -3.72 -0.46
N HIS A 70 2.14 -2.66 -0.98
CA HIS A 70 2.87 -1.46 -1.41
C HIS A 70 2.20 -0.14 -0.98
N PHE A 71 0.92 0.07 -1.24
CA PHE A 71 0.30 1.37 -0.94
C PHE A 71 0.23 1.67 0.57
N GLU A 72 0.03 0.67 1.43
CA GLU A 72 0.09 0.86 2.90
C GLU A 72 1.42 1.50 3.36
N HIS A 73 2.53 1.24 2.66
CA HIS A 73 3.84 1.85 2.94
C HIS A 73 3.94 3.30 2.47
N VAL A 74 3.06 3.73 1.57
CA VAL A 74 2.99 5.10 1.02
C VAL A 74 2.10 6.01 1.87
N GLU A 75 1.09 5.44 2.55
CA GLU A 75 0.06 6.20 3.26
C GLU A 75 0.62 7.21 4.25
N HIS A 76 1.49 6.79 5.16
CA HIS A 76 2.00 7.70 6.19
C HIS A 76 2.91 8.80 5.61
N PRO A 77 3.94 8.50 4.79
CA PRO A 77 4.80 9.54 4.21
C PRO A 77 4.04 10.50 3.28
N LEU A 78 3.07 10.00 2.52
CA LEU A 78 2.24 10.84 1.66
C LEU A 78 1.24 11.65 2.47
N GLY A 79 0.62 11.05 3.49
CA GLY A 79 -0.36 11.70 4.36
C GLY A 79 0.22 12.88 5.15
N GLU A 80 1.51 12.83 5.52
CA GLU A 80 2.22 13.98 6.09
C GLU A 80 2.34 15.17 5.11
N LYS A 81 2.32 14.89 3.80
CA LYS A 81 2.48 15.90 2.73
C LYS A 81 1.14 16.40 2.19
N ASP A 82 0.22 15.47 1.91
CA ASP A 82 -1.09 15.71 1.31
C ASP A 82 -2.04 14.55 1.68
N HIS A 83 -2.74 14.69 2.80
CA HIS A 83 -3.68 13.69 3.31
C HIS A 83 -4.89 13.46 2.40
N GLU A 84 -5.36 14.50 1.72
CA GLU A 84 -6.51 14.38 0.81
C GLU A 84 -6.13 13.52 -0.40
N LEU A 85 -4.96 13.77 -1.02
CA LEU A 85 -4.44 12.92 -2.09
C LEU A 85 -4.20 11.47 -1.64
N MET A 86 -3.74 11.28 -0.40
CA MET A 86 -3.54 9.95 0.15
C MET A 86 -4.86 9.18 0.24
N GLU A 87 -5.91 9.75 0.83
CA GLU A 87 -7.23 9.11 0.93
C GLU A 87 -7.86 8.87 -0.45
N GLU A 88 -7.68 9.79 -1.41
CA GLU A 88 -8.15 9.62 -2.79
C GLU A 88 -7.50 8.40 -3.46
N LEU A 89 -6.18 8.25 -3.32
CA LEU A 89 -5.46 7.09 -3.85
C LEU A 89 -5.80 5.79 -3.11
N GLU A 90 -6.01 5.85 -1.79
CA GLU A 90 -6.44 4.71 -0.97
C GLU A 90 -7.76 4.13 -1.49
N GLU A 91 -8.79 4.98 -1.63
CA GLU A 91 -10.11 4.56 -2.11
C GLU A 91 -10.04 4.09 -3.57
N ALA A 92 -9.31 4.82 -4.42
CA ALA A 92 -9.20 4.48 -5.84
C ALA A 92 -8.59 3.08 -6.07
N ILE A 93 -7.55 2.72 -5.32
CA ILE A 93 -6.84 1.44 -5.49
C ILE A 93 -7.53 0.32 -4.71
N SER A 94 -7.84 0.53 -3.42
CA SER A 94 -8.34 -0.53 -2.54
C SER A 94 -9.80 -0.92 -2.83
N THR A 95 -10.61 0.05 -3.28
CA THR A 95 -12.05 -0.07 -3.47
C THR A 95 -12.44 0.04 -4.95
N ASP A 96 -12.27 1.22 -5.55
CA ASP A 96 -12.95 1.55 -6.80
C ASP A 96 -12.45 0.71 -7.98
N LEU A 97 -11.13 0.63 -8.19
CA LEU A 97 -10.57 -0.15 -9.28
C LEU A 97 -10.88 -1.64 -9.15
N ARG A 98 -10.87 -2.17 -7.92
CA ARG A 98 -11.24 -3.57 -7.66
C ARG A 98 -12.72 -3.85 -7.93
N ASN A 99 -13.60 -2.93 -7.55
CA ASN A 99 -15.03 -3.03 -7.86
C ASN A 99 -15.28 -2.95 -9.37
N ASP A 100 -14.59 -2.06 -10.07
CA ASP A 100 -14.69 -1.93 -11.53
C ASP A 100 -14.30 -3.22 -12.26
N ILE A 101 -13.22 -3.87 -11.83
CA ILE A 101 -12.79 -5.17 -12.36
C ILE A 101 -13.85 -6.25 -12.06
N LYS A 102 -14.35 -6.30 -10.82
CA LYS A 102 -15.35 -7.28 -10.37
C LYS A 102 -16.70 -7.12 -11.07
N ASP A 103 -17.10 -5.88 -11.35
CA ASP A 103 -18.32 -5.54 -12.06
C ASP A 103 -18.19 -5.76 -13.58
N GLY A 104 -16.98 -6.11 -14.05
CA GLY A 104 -16.73 -6.51 -15.43
C GLY A 104 -16.68 -5.34 -16.39
N LYS A 105 -16.19 -4.17 -15.94
CA LYS A 105 -15.90 -3.04 -16.84
C LYS A 105 -14.92 -3.47 -17.94
N SER A 106 -15.01 -2.78 -19.09
CA SER A 106 -14.15 -3.10 -20.23
C SER A 106 -12.67 -2.79 -19.94
N ALA A 107 -11.77 -3.47 -20.65
CA ALA A 107 -10.33 -3.21 -20.51
C ALA A 107 -9.94 -1.75 -20.79
N ASP A 108 -10.68 -1.04 -21.65
CA ASP A 108 -10.44 0.38 -21.94
C ASP A 108 -10.89 1.26 -20.76
N GLU A 109 -12.00 0.93 -20.10
CA GLU A 109 -12.45 1.60 -18.87
C GLU A 109 -11.46 1.37 -17.72
N ILE A 110 -11.01 0.13 -17.51
CA ILE A 110 -9.99 -0.20 -16.49
C ILE A 110 -8.67 0.53 -16.80
N SER A 111 -8.24 0.55 -18.05
CA SER A 111 -7.03 1.28 -18.46
C SER A 111 -7.16 2.78 -18.18
N SER A 112 -8.35 3.36 -18.39
CA SER A 112 -8.59 4.79 -18.14
C SER A 112 -8.54 5.10 -16.64
N ALA A 113 -9.14 4.26 -15.80
CA ALA A 113 -9.05 4.41 -14.34
C ALA A 113 -7.59 4.30 -13.84
N VAL A 114 -6.82 3.36 -14.40
CA VAL A 114 -5.38 3.24 -14.08
C VAL A 114 -4.58 4.45 -14.53
N ASP A 115 -4.91 5.08 -15.66
CA ASP A 115 -4.25 6.32 -16.12
C ASP A 115 -4.53 7.50 -15.17
N GLU A 116 -5.74 7.59 -14.61
CA GLU A 116 -6.10 8.58 -13.59
C GLU A 116 -5.31 8.33 -12.30
N ILE A 117 -5.31 7.10 -11.78
CA ILE A 117 -4.52 6.71 -10.60
C ILE A 117 -3.03 7.01 -10.81
N ASN A 118 -2.49 6.70 -11.99
CA ASN A 118 -1.08 6.98 -12.31
C ASN A 118 -0.75 8.47 -12.27
N THR A 119 -1.69 9.34 -12.64
CA THR A 119 -1.51 10.80 -12.58
C THR A 119 -1.41 11.27 -11.13
N ASP A 120 -2.25 10.73 -10.25
CA ASP A 120 -2.24 11.06 -8.82
C ASP A 120 -1.01 10.47 -8.12
N LEU A 121 -0.58 9.27 -8.50
CA LEU A 121 0.70 8.70 -8.04
C LEU A 121 1.90 9.54 -8.49
N ASP A 122 1.88 10.12 -9.69
CA ASP A 122 2.94 11.03 -10.14
C ASP A 122 2.97 12.32 -9.31
N LYS A 123 1.80 12.88 -8.95
CA LYS A 123 1.70 13.99 -7.99
C LYS A 123 2.26 13.62 -6.62
N ALA A 124 1.97 12.40 -6.13
CA ALA A 124 2.52 11.90 -4.87
C ALA A 124 4.06 11.83 -4.91
N VAL A 125 4.65 11.36 -6.01
CA VAL A 125 6.11 11.36 -6.20
C VAL A 125 6.70 12.76 -6.12
N GLU A 126 6.08 13.75 -6.77
CA GLU A 126 6.55 15.14 -6.73
C GLU A 126 6.56 15.71 -5.30
N LEU A 127 5.53 15.39 -4.49
CA LEU A 127 5.41 15.82 -3.10
C LEU A 127 6.42 15.15 -2.17
N LEU A 128 6.71 13.87 -2.39
CA LEU A 128 7.65 13.08 -1.58
C LEU A 128 9.11 13.45 -1.87
N GLN A 129 9.41 13.95 -3.07
CA GLN A 129 10.75 14.38 -3.46
C GLN A 129 11.03 15.87 -3.17
N GLY A 130 10.00 16.66 -2.87
CA GLY A 130 10.07 18.09 -2.53
C GLY A 130 10.25 18.37 -1.03
#